data_AF-A0A1Z4BL21-F1
#
_entry.id   AF-A0A1Z4BL21-F1
#
_cell.length_a   1.000
_cell.length_b   1.000
_cell.length_c   1.000
_cell.angle_alpha   90.00
_cell.angle_beta   90.00
_cell.angle_gamma   90.00
#
_symmetry.space_group_name_H-M   'P 1'
#
loop_
_entity.id
_entity.type
_entity.pdbx_description
1 polymer ?
#
loop_
_entity_poly.entity_id
_entity_poly.type
_entity_poly.pdbx_seq_one_letter_code
_entity_poly.pdbx_strand_id
1 'polypeptide(L)'
;MSAFFKSIYPIKFDKELNKGVKIENIDTIFAPKDIFKYNCNYDVKQYEKRYNYHISKFYIIGDENVLSNNDSLATLTPFYIEGLGDCYPEKIHKKLLIIQRKNIKNQNKTKIYNDVLYPDIHQEISKYKEGFVIEVYMSGVSGFRSDTYVNSQYCIDSIHIESWGNHQYEKTYKYKNFSLDNFTYHHIDNLRKKNDKMDNIRRKKEGLPIL
;
A
#
# COMPACT_ATOMS: atom_id res chain seq x y z
N MET A 1 -16.76 -44.83 -22.08
CA MET A 1 -15.51 -44.07 -21.92
C MET A 1 -15.88 -42.62 -21.68
N SER A 2 -15.36 -42.08 -20.57
CA SER A 2 -15.32 -40.67 -20.13
C SER A 2 -16.64 -39.91 -19.90
N ALA A 3 -17.01 -39.84 -18.63
CA ALA A 3 -17.92 -38.86 -18.05
C ALA A 3 -17.17 -37.54 -17.83
N PHE A 4 -17.77 -36.42 -18.25
CA PHE A 4 -17.42 -35.09 -17.76
C PHE A 4 -18.57 -34.55 -16.92
N PHE A 5 -18.39 -34.62 -15.60
CA PHE A 5 -19.21 -33.91 -14.63
C PHE A 5 -19.00 -32.40 -14.80
N LYS A 6 -20.01 -31.68 -15.29
CA LYS A 6 -20.18 -30.26 -14.98
C LYS A 6 -21.01 -30.16 -13.70
N SER A 7 -20.36 -30.23 -12.55
CA SER A 7 -20.99 -29.74 -11.32
C SER A 7 -20.93 -28.22 -11.33
N ILE A 8 -22.01 -27.59 -11.78
CA ILE A 8 -22.23 -26.16 -11.54
C ILE A 8 -22.58 -26.06 -10.05
N TYR A 9 -21.61 -25.64 -9.23
CA TYR A 9 -21.93 -25.20 -7.87
C TYR A 9 -22.75 -23.93 -7.97
N PRO A 10 -23.95 -23.85 -7.35
CA PRO A 10 -24.65 -22.59 -7.25
C PRO A 10 -23.83 -21.68 -6.32
N ILE A 11 -23.29 -20.60 -6.87
CA ILE A 11 -22.79 -19.48 -6.07
C ILE A 11 -24.02 -18.92 -5.35
N LYS A 12 -24.14 -19.24 -4.06
CA LYS A 12 -25.07 -18.55 -3.17
C LYS A 12 -24.58 -17.11 -3.06
N PHE A 13 -25.27 -16.20 -3.75
CA PHE A 13 -25.27 -14.80 -3.36
C PHE A 13 -26.02 -14.72 -2.03
N ASP A 14 -25.31 -14.43 -0.95
CA ASP A 14 -25.94 -13.86 0.25
C ASP A 14 -26.47 -12.48 -0.12
N LYS A 15 -27.68 -12.50 -0.69
CA LYS A 15 -28.52 -11.33 -0.85
C LYS A 15 -29.11 -11.04 0.52
N GLU A 16 -29.09 -9.76 0.88
CA GLU A 16 -29.73 -9.15 2.05
C GLU A 16 -28.87 -9.07 3.33
N LEU A 17 -28.10 -7.99 3.43
CA LEU A 17 -28.08 -7.20 4.66
C LEU A 17 -29.50 -6.63 4.86
N ASN A 18 -30.38 -7.46 5.40
CA ASN A 18 -31.71 -7.06 5.81
C ASN A 18 -31.60 -6.01 6.92
N LYS A 19 -32.36 -4.93 6.73
CA LYS A 19 -32.64 -3.89 7.72
C LYS A 19 -32.97 -4.56 9.06
N GLY A 20 -32.21 -4.24 10.11
CA GLY A 20 -32.62 -4.53 11.50
C GLY A 20 -31.67 -5.36 12.34
N VAL A 21 -30.43 -5.64 11.92
CA VAL A 21 -29.40 -6.14 12.85
C VAL A 21 -28.63 -4.96 13.43
N LYS A 22 -28.72 -4.75 14.74
CA LYS A 22 -27.75 -3.90 15.46
C LYS A 22 -26.38 -4.55 15.26
N ILE A 23 -25.58 -3.97 14.37
CA ILE A 23 -24.18 -4.34 14.16
C ILE A 23 -23.40 -3.78 15.36
N GLU A 24 -23.34 -4.52 16.45
CA GLU A 24 -22.41 -4.24 17.54
C GLU A 24 -21.04 -4.84 17.15
N ASN A 25 -20.06 -3.95 16.89
CA ASN A 25 -18.63 -4.22 16.68
C ASN A 25 -18.22 -5.00 15.41
N ILE A 26 -18.46 -4.44 14.22
CA ILE A 26 -17.81 -4.93 12.99
C ILE A 26 -16.86 -3.87 12.44
N ASP A 27 -15.56 -4.15 12.53
CA ASP A 27 -14.52 -3.32 11.92
C ASP A 27 -14.64 -3.37 10.38
N THR A 28 -14.89 -2.21 9.78
CA THR A 28 -15.23 -2.08 8.36
C THR A 28 -14.35 -1.02 7.69
N ILE A 29 -13.74 -1.37 6.57
CA ILE A 29 -13.05 -0.42 5.68
C ILE A 29 -14.06 0.03 4.62
N PHE A 30 -14.57 1.24 4.79
CA PHE A 30 -15.55 1.83 3.88
C PHE A 30 -14.89 2.39 2.62
N ALA A 31 -15.65 2.42 1.53
CA ALA A 31 -15.29 3.28 0.41
C ALA A 31 -15.33 4.76 0.84
N PRO A 32 -14.53 5.64 0.21
CA PRO A 32 -14.63 7.09 0.41
C PRO A 32 -16.05 7.61 0.16
N LYS A 33 -16.42 8.78 0.69
CA LYS A 33 -17.77 9.34 0.46
C LYS A 33 -17.93 9.98 -0.92
N ASP A 34 -16.85 10.50 -1.48
CA ASP A 34 -16.84 11.35 -2.69
C ASP A 34 -16.22 10.62 -3.90
N ILE A 35 -16.74 9.45 -4.23
CA ILE A 35 -16.04 8.50 -5.12
C ILE A 35 -16.18 8.84 -6.62
N PHE A 36 -17.32 9.41 -7.05
CA PHE A 36 -17.66 9.45 -8.48
C PHE A 36 -18.22 10.79 -8.95
N LYS A 37 -17.66 11.30 -10.06
CA LYS A 37 -18.18 12.45 -10.82
C LYS A 37 -19.12 12.05 -11.96
N TYR A 38 -19.01 10.81 -12.45
CA TYR A 38 -19.76 10.27 -13.59
C TYR A 38 -20.46 8.95 -13.20
N ASN A 39 -21.42 8.49 -14.03
CA ASN A 39 -22.22 7.27 -13.83
C ASN A 39 -21.33 5.99 -13.78
N CYS A 40 -20.64 5.79 -12.67
CA CYS A 40 -19.89 4.58 -12.40
C CYS A 40 -20.82 3.52 -11.84
N ASN A 41 -21.12 2.48 -12.63
CA ASN A 41 -21.91 1.32 -12.19
C ASN A 41 -21.05 0.28 -11.44
N TYR A 42 -19.98 0.69 -10.76
CA TYR A 42 -19.18 -0.22 -9.95
C TYR A 42 -19.79 -0.35 -8.56
N ASP A 43 -20.12 -1.58 -8.15
CA ASP A 43 -20.80 -1.85 -6.87
C ASP A 43 -19.80 -1.79 -5.69
N VAL A 44 -19.35 -0.59 -5.36
CA VAL A 44 -18.51 -0.27 -4.20
C VAL A 44 -19.20 -0.54 -2.86
N LYS A 45 -20.52 -0.81 -2.87
CA LYS A 45 -21.31 -1.09 -1.65
C LYS A 45 -21.23 -2.54 -1.20
N GLN A 46 -20.60 -3.42 -2.00
CA GLN A 46 -20.28 -4.77 -1.58
C GLN A 46 -19.00 -4.82 -0.74
N TYR A 47 -18.94 -5.84 0.13
CA TYR A 47 -17.82 -6.06 1.04
C TYR A 47 -17.28 -7.48 0.90
N GLU A 48 -15.96 -7.62 1.02
CA GLU A 48 -15.26 -8.90 1.20
C GLU A 48 -14.75 -9.00 2.65
N LYS A 49 -14.88 -10.18 3.28
CA LYS A 49 -14.37 -10.42 4.63
C LYS A 49 -12.93 -10.94 4.57
N ARG A 50 -11.95 -10.13 5.02
CA ARG A 50 -10.53 -10.51 5.07
C ARG A 50 -9.81 -9.80 6.20
N TYR A 51 -8.75 -10.39 6.75
CA TYR A 51 -7.96 -9.81 7.88
C TYR A 51 -8.78 -9.38 9.10
N ASN A 52 -9.90 -10.05 9.39
CA ASN A 52 -10.90 -9.69 10.40
C ASN A 52 -11.69 -8.38 10.13
N TYR A 53 -11.65 -7.87 8.91
CA TYR A 53 -12.36 -6.67 8.48
C TYR A 53 -13.36 -7.01 7.37
N HIS A 54 -14.42 -6.19 7.28
CA HIS A 54 -15.23 -6.08 6.07
C HIS A 54 -14.63 -4.99 5.18
N ILE A 55 -14.08 -5.37 4.05
CA ILE A 55 -13.36 -4.47 3.15
C ILE A 55 -14.26 -4.17 1.95
N SER A 56 -14.57 -2.90 1.72
CA SER A 56 -15.33 -2.48 0.55
C SER A 56 -14.60 -2.90 -0.74
N LYS A 57 -15.36 -3.36 -1.73
CA LYS A 57 -14.86 -3.64 -3.09
C LYS A 57 -14.29 -2.43 -3.82
N PHE A 58 -14.38 -1.22 -3.25
CA PHE A 58 -13.59 -0.09 -3.70
C PHE A 58 -12.08 -0.38 -3.69
N TYR A 59 -11.62 -1.22 -2.76
CA TYR A 59 -10.22 -1.63 -2.66
C TYR A 59 -10.01 -3.02 -3.29
N ILE A 60 -9.08 -3.09 -4.24
CA ILE A 60 -8.47 -4.33 -4.70
C ILE A 60 -7.43 -4.74 -3.67
N ILE A 61 -7.50 -5.99 -3.22
CA ILE A 61 -6.51 -6.58 -2.32
C ILE A 61 -5.33 -7.06 -3.17
N GLY A 62 -4.20 -6.36 -3.07
CA GLY A 62 -2.95 -6.69 -3.78
C GLY A 62 -2.02 -7.58 -2.96
N ASP A 63 -0.72 -7.55 -3.29
CA ASP A 63 0.38 -8.38 -2.74
C ASP A 63 0.15 -8.93 -1.32
N GLU A 64 -0.42 -10.13 -1.24
CA GLU A 64 -0.62 -10.82 0.03
C GLU A 64 0.65 -11.57 0.41
N ASN A 65 1.31 -11.11 1.46
CA ASN A 65 2.53 -11.71 1.98
C ASN A 65 2.29 -12.31 3.37
N VAL A 66 2.76 -13.54 3.57
CA VAL A 66 2.91 -14.12 4.90
C VAL A 66 4.36 -13.97 5.32
N LEU A 67 4.58 -13.19 6.38
CA LEU A 67 5.91 -12.89 6.90
C LEU A 67 6.49 -14.08 7.68
N SER A 68 7.79 -14.06 7.95
CA SER A 68 8.46 -15.13 8.70
C SER A 68 7.89 -15.33 10.11
N ASN A 69 7.33 -14.28 10.70
CA ASN A 69 6.70 -14.31 12.02
C ASN A 69 5.20 -14.68 11.96
N ASN A 70 4.72 -15.28 10.86
CA ASN A 70 3.32 -15.63 10.57
C ASN A 70 2.35 -14.44 10.43
N ASP A 71 2.81 -13.21 10.56
CA ASP A 71 1.96 -12.05 10.35
C ASP A 71 1.62 -11.95 8.86
N SER A 72 0.41 -11.47 8.57
CA SER A 72 -0.07 -11.31 7.20
C SER A 72 -0.09 -9.84 6.81
N LEU A 73 0.31 -9.57 5.58
CA LEU A 73 0.52 -8.24 5.02
C LEU A 73 -0.21 -8.17 3.68
N ALA A 74 -0.90 -7.07 3.41
CA ALA A 74 -1.45 -6.81 2.08
C ALA A 74 -1.56 -5.31 1.79
N THR A 75 -1.67 -4.99 0.52
CA THR A 75 -2.02 -3.66 0.04
C THR A 75 -3.51 -3.62 -0.32
N LEU A 76 -4.15 -2.50 -0.04
CA LEU A 76 -5.50 -2.20 -0.47
C LEU A 76 -5.43 -1.03 -1.44
N THR A 77 -5.57 -1.33 -2.73
CA THR A 77 -5.43 -0.36 -3.82
C THR A 77 -6.81 0.06 -4.32
N PRO A 78 -7.15 1.37 -4.32
CA PRO A 78 -8.35 1.84 -5.00
C PRO A 78 -8.46 1.30 -6.43
N PHE A 79 -9.61 0.71 -6.78
CA PHE A 79 -9.76 -0.08 -8.00
C PHE A 79 -9.43 0.64 -9.31
N TYR A 80 -9.64 1.96 -9.36
CA TYR A 80 -9.41 2.77 -10.57
C TYR A 80 -7.92 3.03 -10.83
N ILE A 81 -7.04 2.84 -9.84
CA ILE A 81 -5.59 3.04 -9.99
C ILE A 81 -5.00 2.00 -10.94
N GLU A 82 -5.56 0.78 -10.96
CA GLU A 82 -5.14 -0.30 -11.85
C GLU A 82 -5.77 -0.20 -13.26
N GLY A 83 -6.41 0.93 -13.59
CA GLY A 83 -6.96 1.17 -14.93
C GLY A 83 -8.29 0.47 -15.21
N LEU A 84 -9.03 0.05 -14.19
CA LEU A 84 -10.35 -0.55 -14.34
C LEU A 84 -11.44 0.51 -14.63
N GLY A 85 -11.49 0.98 -15.87
CA GLY A 85 -12.63 1.70 -16.48
C GLY A 85 -12.64 3.23 -16.35
N ASP A 86 -13.71 3.87 -16.85
CA ASP A 86 -13.91 5.34 -16.89
C ASP A 86 -14.29 5.96 -15.53
N CYS A 87 -14.06 5.24 -14.43
CA CYS A 87 -14.47 5.60 -13.09
C CYS A 87 -13.37 6.33 -12.31
N TYR A 88 -12.95 7.50 -12.79
CA TYR A 88 -11.94 8.30 -12.12
C TYR A 88 -12.56 9.24 -11.08
N PRO A 89 -12.08 9.23 -9.82
CA PRO A 89 -12.55 10.15 -8.78
C PRO A 89 -12.00 11.57 -9.02
N GLU A 90 -12.60 12.57 -8.37
CA GLU A 90 -12.06 13.94 -8.40
C GLU A 90 -10.72 14.07 -7.66
N LYS A 91 -10.45 13.17 -6.72
CA LYS A 91 -9.24 13.14 -5.92
C LYS A 91 -8.67 11.74 -5.89
N ILE A 92 -7.35 11.63 -6.03
CA ILE A 92 -6.65 10.36 -5.87
C ILE A 92 -6.76 9.94 -4.41
N HIS A 93 -7.46 8.84 -4.16
CA HIS A 93 -7.51 8.16 -2.87
C HIS A 93 -6.24 7.36 -2.61
N LYS A 94 -5.89 7.24 -1.33
CA LYS A 94 -4.66 6.61 -0.87
C LYS A 94 -4.76 5.09 -0.95
N LYS A 95 -3.64 4.44 -1.28
CA LYS A 95 -3.44 3.01 -1.04
C LYS A 95 -3.29 2.78 0.46
N LEU A 96 -3.80 1.66 0.98
CA LEU A 96 -3.65 1.30 2.38
C LEU A 96 -2.71 0.11 2.53
N LEU A 97 -1.96 0.06 3.63
CA LEU A 97 -1.23 -1.12 4.07
C LEU A 97 -1.99 -1.76 5.22
N ILE A 98 -2.34 -3.04 5.10
CA ILE A 98 -2.98 -3.80 6.17
C ILE A 98 -2.01 -4.84 6.73
N ILE A 99 -1.89 -4.87 8.05
CA ILE A 99 -1.00 -5.78 8.76
C ILE A 99 -1.81 -6.51 9.82
N GLN A 100 -1.99 -7.82 9.66
CA GLN A 100 -2.63 -8.68 10.64
C GLN A 100 -1.56 -9.45 11.43
N ARG A 101 -1.45 -9.15 12.73
CA ARG A 101 -0.56 -9.90 13.62
C ARG A 101 -1.22 -11.20 14.07
N LYS A 102 -0.60 -12.35 13.80
CA LYS A 102 -1.13 -13.68 14.14
C LYS A 102 -0.54 -14.27 15.43
N ASN A 103 0.69 -13.91 15.78
CA ASN A 103 1.40 -14.55 16.90
C ASN A 103 1.16 -13.90 18.28
N ILE A 104 0.31 -12.88 18.40
CA ILE A 104 -0.03 -12.26 19.69
C ILE A 104 -1.28 -12.94 20.25
N LYS A 105 -1.09 -13.89 21.19
CA LYS A 105 -2.18 -14.56 21.91
C LYS A 105 -3.21 -13.52 22.38
N ASN A 106 -4.47 -13.76 22.01
CA ASN A 106 -5.68 -13.04 22.41
C ASN A 106 -6.03 -11.71 21.74
N GLN A 107 -5.24 -11.16 20.82
CA GLN A 107 -5.68 -10.01 20.03
C GLN A 107 -5.07 -10.12 18.62
N ASN A 108 -5.85 -10.64 17.66
CA ASN A 108 -5.58 -10.46 16.23
C ASN A 108 -5.64 -8.96 15.90
N LYS A 109 -4.60 -8.20 16.29
CA LYS A 109 -4.52 -6.76 16.02
C LYS A 109 -4.18 -6.58 14.56
N THR A 110 -5.21 -6.36 13.77
CA THR A 110 -5.06 -5.80 12.44
C THR A 110 -4.82 -4.30 12.58
N LYS A 111 -3.74 -3.81 11.98
CA LYS A 111 -3.47 -2.38 11.83
C LYS A 111 -3.62 -1.98 10.36
N ILE A 112 -4.16 -0.79 10.15
CA ILE A 112 -4.33 -0.19 8.82
C ILE A 112 -3.54 1.11 8.79
N TYR A 113 -2.67 1.25 7.80
CA TYR A 113 -1.87 2.45 7.56
C TYR A 113 -2.34 3.10 6.26
N ASN A 114 -2.61 4.41 6.31
CA ASN A 114 -3.16 5.17 5.19
C ASN A 114 -2.14 6.05 4.46
N ASP A 115 -0.94 6.24 5.02
CA ASP A 115 0.10 7.15 4.51
C ASP A 115 1.48 6.51 4.37
N VAL A 116 1.56 5.18 4.50
CA VAL A 116 2.81 4.43 4.35
C VAL A 116 3.15 4.20 2.86
N LEU A 117 2.14 4.11 1.99
CA LEU A 117 2.30 3.85 0.56
C LEU A 117 2.00 5.11 -0.25
N TYR A 118 2.76 5.34 -1.33
CA TYR A 118 2.43 6.36 -2.32
C TYR A 118 1.07 6.06 -2.98
N PRO A 119 0.24 7.06 -3.26
CA PRO A 119 -1.07 6.84 -3.86
C PRO A 119 -0.98 6.45 -5.35
N ASP A 120 -0.04 7.03 -6.09
CA ASP A 120 0.02 7.04 -7.56
C ASP A 120 1.34 6.53 -8.14
N ILE A 121 2.24 6.05 -7.28
CA ILE A 121 3.53 5.47 -7.71
C ILE A 121 3.47 3.94 -7.64
N HIS A 122 4.11 3.29 -8.62
CA HIS A 122 4.34 1.84 -8.62
C HIS A 122 5.14 1.44 -7.39
N GLN A 123 4.63 0.45 -6.68
CA GLN A 123 5.21 -0.03 -5.43
C GLN A 123 5.01 -1.52 -5.33
N GLU A 124 6.02 -2.18 -4.78
CA GLU A 124 5.99 -3.60 -4.48
C GLU A 124 6.31 -3.81 -3.01
N ILE A 125 5.69 -4.83 -2.44
CA ILE A 125 5.96 -5.22 -1.05
C ILE A 125 6.39 -6.67 -1.05
N SER A 126 7.61 -6.89 -0.58
CA SER A 126 8.20 -8.22 -0.57
C SER A 126 8.74 -8.57 0.82
N LYS A 127 8.77 -9.87 1.11
CA LYS A 127 9.28 -10.39 2.38
C LYS A 127 10.79 -10.11 2.49
N TYR A 128 11.22 -9.59 3.64
CA TYR A 128 12.64 -9.32 3.90
C TYR A 128 13.01 -9.71 5.34
N LYS A 129 13.88 -10.72 5.48
CA LYS A 129 14.25 -11.30 6.79
C LYS A 129 13.00 -11.65 7.62
N GLU A 130 12.88 -11.10 8.82
CA GLU A 130 11.72 -11.29 9.70
C GLU A 130 10.62 -10.25 9.50
N GLY A 131 10.85 -9.23 8.65
CA GLY A 131 9.86 -8.22 8.30
C GLY A 131 9.67 -8.17 6.78
N PHE A 132 9.66 -6.96 6.22
CA PHE A 132 9.37 -6.72 4.81
C PHE A 132 10.09 -5.48 4.30
N VAL A 133 10.14 -5.35 2.98
CA VAL A 133 10.61 -4.14 2.30
C VAL A 133 9.46 -3.56 1.49
N ILE A 134 9.34 -2.23 1.51
CA ILE A 134 8.49 -1.48 0.60
C ILE A 134 9.39 -0.87 -0.45
N GLU A 135 9.24 -1.31 -1.69
CA GLU A 135 10.01 -0.87 -2.84
C GLU A 135 9.16 0.13 -3.62
N VAL A 136 9.69 1.33 -3.83
CA VAL A 136 9.06 2.40 -4.61
C VAL A 136 9.91 2.65 -5.83
N TYR A 137 9.29 2.67 -7.01
CA TYR A 137 10.00 2.92 -8.26
C TYR A 137 9.26 3.92 -9.14
N MET A 138 9.98 4.97 -9.55
CA MET A 138 9.51 5.96 -10.51
C MET A 138 10.50 6.02 -11.68
N SER A 139 10.05 5.55 -12.85
CA SER A 139 10.85 5.50 -14.07
C SER A 139 10.80 6.79 -14.89
N GLY A 140 11.70 6.92 -15.86
CA GLY A 140 11.79 8.06 -16.77
C GLY A 140 13.24 8.48 -17.03
N VAL A 141 13.41 9.56 -17.81
CA VAL A 141 14.73 10.20 -18.06
C VAL A 141 15.38 10.63 -16.74
N SER A 142 14.55 11.10 -15.80
CA SER A 142 14.89 11.22 -14.38
C SER A 142 13.94 10.36 -13.59
N GLY A 143 14.45 9.70 -12.57
CA GLY A 143 13.67 8.79 -11.74
C GLY A 143 14.32 8.55 -10.41
N PHE A 144 13.64 7.77 -9.58
CA PHE A 144 14.20 7.33 -8.31
C PHE A 144 13.66 5.96 -7.92
N ARG A 145 14.47 5.26 -7.12
CA ARG A 145 14.11 4.06 -6.39
C ARG A 145 14.25 4.32 -4.91
N SER A 146 13.34 3.77 -4.10
CA SER A 146 13.55 3.70 -2.66
C SER A 146 13.14 2.34 -2.11
N ASP A 147 14.00 1.80 -1.24
CA ASP A 147 13.73 0.56 -0.51
C ASP A 147 13.63 0.89 0.99
N THR A 148 12.43 0.75 1.55
CA THR A 148 12.16 0.98 2.98
C THR A 148 12.11 -0.36 3.70
N TYR A 149 13.15 -0.66 4.48
CA TYR A 149 13.29 -1.92 5.22
C TYR A 149 12.61 -1.82 6.59
N VAL A 150 11.64 -2.70 6.82
CA VAL A 150 10.84 -2.77 8.05
C VAL A 150 11.13 -4.09 8.76
N ASN A 151 11.47 -4.03 10.05
CA ASN A 151 11.78 -5.21 10.85
C ASN A 151 10.54 -5.89 11.45
N SER A 152 10.73 -7.02 12.14
CA SER A 152 9.66 -7.81 12.78
C SER A 152 8.90 -7.08 13.90
N GLN A 153 9.45 -5.98 14.42
CA GLN A 153 8.78 -5.12 15.40
C GLN A 153 7.98 -3.99 14.72
N TYR A 154 7.97 -3.94 13.39
CA TYR A 154 7.39 -2.87 12.58
C TYR A 154 8.06 -1.52 12.84
N CYS A 155 9.38 -1.54 12.98
CA CYS A 155 10.22 -0.35 12.93
C CYS A 155 10.97 -0.31 11.60
N ILE A 156 11.19 0.90 11.07
CA ILE A 156 12.06 1.15 9.93
C ILE A 156 13.51 0.95 10.39
N ASP A 157 14.22 0.01 9.78
CA ASP A 157 15.66 -0.21 10.02
C ASP A 157 16.48 0.75 9.16
N SER A 158 16.12 0.84 7.88
CA SER A 158 16.76 1.75 6.94
C SER A 158 15.89 2.10 5.76
N ILE A 159 16.19 3.25 5.15
CA ILE A 159 15.64 3.67 3.86
C ILE A 159 16.82 3.86 2.91
N HIS A 160 16.86 3.06 1.86
CA HIS A 160 17.77 3.25 0.74
C HIS A 160 17.06 4.11 -0.31
N ILE A 161 17.79 5.05 -0.93
CA ILE A 161 17.30 5.90 -2.01
C ILE A 161 18.39 6.03 -3.06
N GLU A 162 18.01 5.71 -4.30
CA GLU A 162 18.79 5.95 -5.50
C GLU A 162 18.00 6.93 -6.40
N SER A 163 18.68 7.93 -6.94
CA SER A 163 18.12 8.88 -7.90
C SER A 163 19.03 8.98 -9.11
N TRP A 164 18.46 9.06 -10.31
CA TRP A 164 19.18 9.22 -11.57
C TRP A 164 18.56 10.30 -12.45
N GLY A 165 19.29 10.67 -13.52
CA GLY A 165 18.90 11.74 -14.45
C GLY A 165 19.31 13.11 -13.93
N ASN A 166 18.33 13.94 -13.58
CA ASN A 166 18.53 15.31 -13.10
C ASN A 166 19.41 15.31 -11.83
N HIS A 167 18.90 14.75 -10.74
CA HIS A 167 19.70 14.57 -9.53
C HIS A 167 20.23 13.14 -9.46
N GLN A 168 21.54 13.02 -9.20
CA GLN A 168 22.23 11.73 -9.19
C GLN A 168 22.88 11.48 -7.83
N TYR A 169 22.32 10.54 -7.09
CA TYR A 169 22.84 10.14 -5.79
C TYR A 169 22.32 8.78 -5.37
N GLU A 170 23.08 8.14 -4.49
CA GLU A 170 22.71 6.90 -3.82
C GLU A 170 23.01 7.07 -2.32
N LYS A 171 21.99 6.90 -1.47
CA LYS A 171 22.13 7.05 -0.02
C LYS A 171 21.25 6.10 0.77
N THR A 172 21.81 5.64 1.88
CA THR A 172 21.09 4.82 2.87
C THR A 172 21.03 5.55 4.21
N TYR A 173 19.82 5.69 4.74
CA TYR A 173 19.55 6.26 6.06
C TYR A 173 19.20 5.13 7.01
N LYS A 174 19.95 5.02 8.11
CA LYS A 174 19.71 4.02 9.15
C LYS A 174 18.96 4.66 10.31
N TYR A 175 18.01 3.93 10.87
CA TYR A 175 17.19 4.39 11.98
C TYR A 175 17.32 3.43 13.16
N LYS A 176 17.09 3.97 14.36
CA LYS A 176 16.97 3.19 15.59
C LYS A 176 15.59 3.45 16.16
N ASN A 177 14.78 2.41 16.33
CA ASN A 177 13.45 2.47 16.92
C ASN A 177 12.48 3.44 16.20
N PHE A 178 12.62 3.64 14.88
CA PHE A 178 11.68 4.48 14.13
C PHE A 178 10.43 3.65 13.77
N SER A 179 9.36 3.79 14.55
CA SER A 179 8.13 3.03 14.34
C SER A 179 7.49 3.32 12.98
N LEU A 180 6.97 2.27 12.33
CA LEU A 180 6.12 2.37 11.14
C LEU A 180 4.88 3.22 11.40
N ASP A 181 4.38 3.27 12.65
CA ASP A 181 3.26 4.13 13.04
C ASP A 181 3.56 5.63 12.86
N ASN A 182 4.83 6.01 12.83
CA ASN A 182 5.27 7.40 12.63
C ASN A 182 5.86 7.62 11.22
N PHE A 183 5.86 6.59 10.37
CA PHE A 183 6.39 6.66 9.03
C PHE A 183 5.30 7.04 8.03
N THR A 184 5.64 7.92 7.09
CA THR A 184 4.80 8.23 5.93
C THR A 184 5.68 8.28 4.67
N TYR A 185 5.09 8.11 3.50
CA TYR A 185 5.82 8.26 2.23
C TYR A 185 6.47 9.65 2.08
N HIS A 186 5.90 10.69 2.70
CA HIS A 186 6.50 12.03 2.75
C HIS A 186 7.87 12.07 3.42
N HIS A 187 8.19 11.08 4.26
CA HIS A 187 9.53 10.94 4.82
C HIS A 187 10.56 10.69 3.72
N ILE A 188 10.24 9.86 2.72
CA ILE A 188 11.07 9.63 1.54
C ILE A 188 11.20 10.93 0.72
N ASP A 189 10.09 11.65 0.50
CA ASP A 189 10.12 12.94 -0.22
C ASP A 189 11.04 13.96 0.45
N ASN A 190 11.03 14.02 1.79
CA ASN A 190 11.89 14.92 2.56
C ASN A 190 13.37 14.53 2.46
N LEU A 191 13.69 13.24 2.48
CA LEU A 191 15.06 12.76 2.26
C LEU A 191 15.55 13.09 0.85
N ARG A 192 14.70 12.90 -0.17
CA ARG A 192 14.99 13.26 -1.56
C ARG A 192 15.27 14.76 -1.71
N LYS A 193 14.39 15.62 -1.21
CA LYS A 193 14.60 17.08 -1.21
C LYS A 193 15.92 17.50 -0.55
N LYS A 194 16.32 16.80 0.53
CA LYS A 194 17.61 17.05 1.18
C LYS A 194 18.78 16.63 0.28
N ASN A 195 18.65 15.49 -0.41
CA ASN A 195 19.67 14.98 -1.32
C ASN A 195 19.82 15.82 -2.58
N ASP A 196 18.72 16.23 -3.20
CA ASP A 196 18.71 17.13 -4.36
C ASP A 196 19.48 18.42 -4.05
N LYS A 197 19.26 19.00 -2.86
CA LYS A 197 20.03 20.18 -2.40
C LYS A 197 21.52 19.90 -2.27
N MET A 198 21.91 18.75 -1.74
CA MET A 198 23.32 18.38 -1.60
C MET A 198 23.97 18.09 -2.96
N ASP A 199 23.24 17.46 -3.87
CA ASP A 199 23.70 17.21 -5.24
C ASP A 199 23.91 18.52 -5.98
N ASN A 200 23.00 19.48 -5.86
CA ASN A 200 23.17 20.83 -6.41
C ASN A 200 24.40 21.57 -5.85
N ILE A 201 24.71 21.42 -4.56
CA ILE A 201 25.93 21.96 -3.96
C ILE A 201 27.18 21.29 -4.58
N ARG A 202 27.14 19.97 -4.79
CA ARG A 202 28.22 19.22 -5.42
C ARG A 202 28.43 19.66 -6.88
N ARG A 203 27.36 19.70 -7.67
CA ARG A 203 27.36 20.16 -9.07
C ARG A 203 27.97 21.56 -9.22
N LYS A 204 27.58 22.49 -8.35
CA LYS A 204 28.15 23.84 -8.33
C LYS A 204 29.67 23.84 -8.09
N LYS A 205 30.18 22.97 -7.21
CA LYS A 205 31.63 22.83 -6.96
C LYS A 205 32.37 22.22 -8.16
N GLU A 206 31.70 21.36 -8.92
CA GLU A 206 32.23 20.71 -10.12
C GLU A 206 32.08 21.58 -11.38
N GLY A 207 31.55 22.80 -11.28
CA GLY A 207 31.30 23.68 -12.42
C GLY A 207 30.11 23.26 -13.30
N LEU A 208 29.26 22.35 -12.82
CA LEU A 208 28.06 21.89 -13.51
C LEU A 208 26.84 22.78 -13.21
N PRO A 209 25.85 22.86 -14.13
CA PRO A 209 24.61 23.58 -13.90
C PRO A 209 23.83 23.02 -12.72
N ILE A 210 23.22 23.90 -11.92
CA ILE A 210 22.26 23.57 -10.86
C ILE A 210 20.92 23.23 -11.50
N LEU A 211 20.19 22.27 -10.93
CA LEU A 211 18.89 21.82 -11.41
C LEU A 211 17.76 22.15 -10.42
#